data_AF-A0A955S366-F1
#
_entry.id   AF-A0A955S366-F1
#
_cell.length_a   1.000
_cell.length_b   1.000
_cell.length_c   1.000
_cell.angle_alpha   90.00
_cell.angle_beta   90.00
_cell.angle_gamma   90.00
#
_symmetry.space_group_name_H-M   'P 1'
#
loop_
_entity.id
_entity.type
_entity.pdbx_description
1 polymer ?
#
loop_
_entity_poly.entity_id
_entity_poly.type
_entity_poly.pdbx_seq_one_letter_code
_entity_poly.pdbx_strand_id
1 'polypeptide(L)'
;MPKSKPQTIILSRRAIESVLDLGKALTAVEDAFRQYARGRAHMPPKVYLDVSKYNGDFRAMPAYLEDAQSCTLKWVNVHPGNPAVGLPMVMAV
;
A
#
# COMPACT_ATOMS: atom_id res chain seq x y z
N MET A 1 30.08 -15.61 11.21
CA MET A 1 30.08 -14.33 10.47
C MET A 1 29.06 -13.41 11.12
N PRO A 2 29.40 -12.14 11.45
CA PRO A 2 28.39 -11.22 11.97
C PRO A 2 27.34 -10.96 10.88
N LYS A 3 26.07 -11.21 11.18
CA LYS A 3 24.97 -10.86 10.27
C LYS A 3 24.96 -9.34 10.12
N SER A 4 25.00 -8.83 8.89
CA SER A 4 24.90 -7.39 8.63
C SER A 4 23.61 -6.85 9.22
N LYS A 5 23.63 -5.61 9.74
CA LYS A 5 22.42 -4.95 10.23
C LYS A 5 21.36 -4.92 9.11
N PRO A 6 20.08 -5.18 9.43
CA PRO A 6 19.01 -5.04 8.44
C PRO A 6 18.95 -3.59 7.94
N GLN A 7 18.80 -3.43 6.63
CA GLN A 7 18.66 -2.14 5.96
C GLN A 7 17.25 -1.98 5.40
N THR A 8 16.72 -0.75 5.44
CA THR A 8 15.43 -0.43 4.82
C THR A 8 15.63 -0.07 3.36
N ILE A 9 15.01 -0.82 2.45
CA ILE A 9 15.02 -0.51 1.02
C ILE A 9 13.96 0.55 0.75
N ILE A 10 14.35 1.63 0.07
CA ILE A 10 13.44 2.69 -0.38
C ILE A 10 13.30 2.62 -1.89
N LEU A 11 12.08 2.34 -2.37
CA LEU A 11 11.78 2.23 -3.80
C LEU A 11 11.03 3.48 -4.26
N SER A 12 11.56 4.14 -5.29
CA SER A 12 10.84 5.21 -5.98
C SER A 12 9.75 4.65 -6.88
N ARG A 13 8.80 5.49 -7.30
CA ARG A 13 7.82 5.15 -8.34
C ARG A 13 8.49 4.51 -9.57
N ARG A 14 9.56 5.12 -10.08
CA ARG A 14 10.29 4.63 -11.25
C ARG A 14 10.89 3.24 -11.01
N ALA A 15 11.41 2.98 -9.81
CA ALA A 15 11.93 1.67 -9.45
C ALA A 15 10.81 0.62 -9.46
N ILE A 16 9.64 0.95 -8.90
CA ILE A 16 8.46 0.07 -8.91
C ILE A 16 7.99 -0.20 -10.34
N GLU A 17 7.85 0.85 -11.16
CA GLU A 17 7.43 0.75 -12.56
C GLU A 17 8.40 -0.11 -13.40
N SER A 18 9.69 -0.17 -13.03
CA SER A 18 10.67 -1.00 -13.74
C SER A 18 10.58 -2.49 -13.43
N VAL A 19 9.89 -2.89 -12.36
CA VAL A 19 9.84 -4.30 -11.89
C VAL A 19 8.43 -4.89 -11.86
N LEU A 20 7.40 -4.05 -11.82
CA LEU A 20 6.00 -4.44 -11.72
C LEU A 20 5.27 -4.18 -13.04
N ASP A 21 4.83 -5.26 -13.69
CA ASP A 21 3.95 -5.24 -14.84
C ASP A 21 2.53 -5.69 -14.45
N LEU A 22 1.58 -5.54 -15.39
CA LEU A 22 0.18 -5.88 -15.17
C LEU A 22 -0.02 -7.37 -14.88
N GLY A 23 0.73 -8.27 -15.53
CA GLY A 23 0.59 -9.72 -15.34
C GLY A 23 0.98 -10.15 -13.92
N LYS A 24 2.10 -9.62 -13.42
CA LYS A 24 2.54 -9.81 -12.03
C LYS A 24 1.53 -9.23 -11.04
N ALA A 25 1.02 -8.03 -11.31
CA ALA A 25 0.03 -7.39 -10.45
C ALA A 25 -1.27 -8.22 -10.36
N LEU A 26 -1.79 -8.70 -11.49
CA LEU A 26 -2.99 -9.54 -11.52
C LEU A 26 -2.79 -10.84 -10.75
N THR A 27 -1.66 -11.51 -10.97
CA THR A 27 -1.33 -12.77 -10.28
C THR A 27 -1.27 -12.57 -8.77
N ALA A 28 -0.61 -11.51 -8.30
CA ALA A 28 -0.49 -11.19 -6.88
C ALA A 28 -1.84 -10.84 -6.25
N VAL A 29 -2.68 -10.09 -6.96
CA VAL A 29 -4.03 -9.71 -6.49
C VAL A 29 -4.94 -10.92 -6.40
N GLU A 30 -4.95 -11.79 -7.41
CA GLU A 30 -5.74 -13.02 -7.41
C GLU A 30 -5.36 -13.92 -6.23
N ASP A 31 -4.06 -14.09 -5.97
CA ASP A 31 -3.60 -14.90 -4.85
C ASP A 31 -3.95 -14.28 -3.49
N ALA A 32 -3.83 -12.95 -3.33
CA ALA A 32 -4.25 -12.27 -2.11
C ALA A 32 -5.74 -12.48 -1.81
N PHE A 33 -6.61 -12.41 -2.83
CA PHE A 33 -8.03 -12.71 -2.66
C PHE A 33 -8.28 -14.18 -2.30
N ARG A 34 -7.54 -15.12 -2.93
CA ARG A 34 -7.63 -16.55 -2.62
C ARG A 34 -7.23 -16.84 -1.17
N GLN A 35 -6.15 -16.22 -0.69
CA GLN A 35 -5.72 -16.32 0.70
C GLN A 35 -6.77 -15.77 1.67
N TYR A 36 -7.32 -14.59 1.37
CA TYR A 36 -8.37 -13.98 2.18
C TYR A 36 -9.63 -14.84 2.26
N ALA A 37 -10.11 -15.37 1.14
CA ALA A 37 -11.26 -16.27 1.10
C ALA A 37 -11.04 -17.58 1.88
N ARG A 38 -9.78 -18.00 2.05
CA ARG A 38 -9.39 -19.19 2.81
C ARG A 38 -9.05 -18.90 4.28
N GLY A 39 -9.26 -17.67 4.76
CA GLY A 39 -8.94 -17.27 6.13
C GLY A 39 -7.45 -17.17 6.43
N ARG A 40 -6.59 -17.08 5.40
CA ARG A 40 -5.12 -16.98 5.50
C ARG A 40 -4.59 -15.56 5.29
N ALA A 41 -5.45 -14.57 5.45
CA ALA A 41 -5.09 -13.16 5.38
C ALA A 41 -5.79 -12.38 6.49
N HIS A 42 -5.03 -11.50 7.15
CA HIS A 42 -5.51 -10.64 8.21
C HIS A 42 -5.55 -9.21 7.67
N MET A 43 -6.75 -8.69 7.46
CA MET A 43 -6.98 -7.36 6.89
C MET A 43 -8.05 -6.65 7.73
N PRO A 44 -7.67 -5.95 8.82
CA PRO A 44 -8.63 -5.26 9.66
C PRO A 44 -9.25 -4.06 8.91
N PRO A 45 -10.34 -3.47 9.44
CA PRO A 45 -10.92 -2.26 8.88
C PRO A 45 -9.88 -1.13 8.75
N LYS A 46 -10.05 -0.30 7.72
CA LYS A 46 -9.20 0.88 7.50
C LYS A 46 -9.37 1.85 8.67
N VAL A 47 -8.27 2.51 9.06
CA VAL A 47 -8.32 3.66 9.97
C VAL A 47 -8.35 4.93 9.13
N TYR A 48 -9.30 5.80 9.42
CA TYR A 48 -9.47 7.08 8.73
C TYR A 48 -9.02 8.23 9.64
N LEU A 49 -8.27 9.16 9.05
CA LEU A 49 -8.01 10.47 9.61
C LEU A 49 -8.72 11.49 8.72
N ASP A 50 -9.89 11.94 9.15
CA ASP A 50 -10.63 13.00 8.47
C ASP A 50 -9.91 14.34 8.65
N VAL A 51 -9.75 15.06 7.54
CA VAL A 51 -9.20 16.41 7.52
C VAL A 51 -10.11 17.32 6.70
N SER A 52 -11.42 17.23 6.97
CA SER A 52 -12.50 17.95 6.29
C SER A 52 -12.25 19.45 6.11
N LYS A 53 -11.53 20.11 7.03
CA LYS A 53 -11.06 21.51 6.88
C LYS A 53 -10.32 21.76 5.55
N TYR A 54 -9.62 20.76 5.02
CA TYR A 54 -8.89 20.83 3.75
C TYR A 54 -9.52 19.98 2.65
N ASN A 55 -10.80 19.59 2.80
CA ASN A 55 -11.52 18.75 1.85
C ASN A 55 -10.76 17.45 1.53
N GLY A 56 -10.30 16.72 2.55
CA GLY A 56 -9.54 15.50 2.33
C GLY A 56 -9.43 14.61 3.54
N ASP A 57 -8.88 13.43 3.32
CA ASP A 57 -8.66 12.41 4.34
C ASP A 57 -7.34 11.67 4.12
N PHE A 58 -6.89 10.97 5.16
CA PHE A 58 -5.86 9.95 5.09
C PHE A 58 -6.39 8.59 5.59
N ARG A 59 -5.81 7.51 5.07
CA ARG A 59 -6.24 6.14 5.34
C ARG A 59 -5.03 5.26 5.61
N ALA A 60 -5.01 4.62 6.78
CA ALA A 60 -4.13 3.50 7.05
C ALA A 60 -4.83 2.20 6.65
N MET A 61 -4.18 1.42 5.79
CA MET A 61 -4.67 0.15 5.28
C MET A 61 -3.65 -0.96 5.57
N PRO A 62 -3.63 -1.53 6.78
CA PRO A 62 -2.74 -2.64 7.12
C PRO A 62 -3.28 -3.97 6.61
N ALA A 63 -2.38 -4.88 6.25
CA ALA A 63 -2.70 -6.27 5.91
C ALA A 63 -1.52 -7.21 6.18
N TYR A 64 -1.82 -8.44 6.58
CA TYR A 64 -0.87 -9.54 6.67
C TYR A 64 -1.36 -10.72 5.83
N LEU A 65 -0.51 -11.22 4.93
CA LEU A 65 -0.75 -12.41 4.11
C LEU A 65 0.15 -13.54 4.61
N GLU A 66 -0.43 -14.67 5.01
CA GLU A 66 0.31 -15.79 5.63
C GLU A 66 1.23 -16.49 4.62
N ASP A 67 0.72 -16.82 3.43
CA ASP A 67 1.50 -17.59 2.44
C ASP A 67 2.67 -16.74 1.89
N ALA A 68 2.49 -15.42 1.81
CA ALA A 68 3.53 -14.49 1.40
C ALA A 68 4.44 -14.02 2.56
N GLN A 69 4.13 -14.42 3.80
CA GLN A 69 4.79 -13.96 5.03
C GLN A 69 5.02 -12.43 5.08
N SER A 70 4.04 -11.68 4.56
CA SER A 70 4.20 -10.26 4.27
C SER A 70 3.24 -9.44 5.12
N CYS A 71 3.79 -8.60 6.00
CA CYS A 71 3.05 -7.60 6.77
C CYS A 71 3.25 -6.22 6.13
N THR A 72 2.15 -5.54 5.80
CA THR A 72 2.17 -4.32 5.00
C THR A 72 1.25 -3.26 5.59
N LEU A 73 1.58 -1.99 5.33
CA LEU A 73 0.72 -0.84 5.57
C LEU A 73 0.78 0.03 4.33
N LYS A 74 -0.38 0.35 3.76
CA LYS A 74 -0.49 1.48 2.83
C LYS A 74 -1.01 2.70 3.57
N TRP A 75 -0.28 3.81 3.50
CA TRP A 75 -0.74 5.11 3.97
C TRP A 75 -1.07 5.98 2.77
N VAL A 76 -2.35 6.29 2.58
CA VAL A 76 -2.85 6.96 1.37
C VAL A 76 -3.71 8.16 1.73
N ASN A 77 -3.56 9.26 1.00
CA ASN A 77 -4.43 10.42 1.10
C ASN A 77 -5.45 10.46 -0.06
N VAL A 78 -6.55 11.17 0.15
CA VAL A 78 -7.43 11.64 -0.94
C VAL A 78 -7.75 13.12 -0.69
N HIS A 79 -7.31 13.99 -1.59
CA HIS A 79 -7.55 15.44 -1.53
C HIS A 79 -7.92 15.94 -2.94
N PRO A 80 -9.22 16.11 -3.26
CA PRO A 80 -9.68 16.53 -4.58
C PRO A 80 -9.13 17.90 -5.04
N GLY A 81 -8.72 18.77 -4.11
CA GLY A 81 -8.16 20.09 -4.42
C GLY A 81 -6.69 20.09 -4.87
N ASN A 82 -5.96 18.99 -4.66
CA ASN A 82 -4.53 18.90 -4.99
C ASN A 82 -4.16 19.26 -6.44
N PRO A 83 -4.94 18.87 -7.47
CA PRO A 83 -4.63 19.23 -8.85
C PRO A 83 -4.53 20.74 -9.09
N ALA A 84 -5.29 21.56 -8.35
CA ALA A 84 -5.25 23.02 -8.48
C ALA A 84 -3.92 23.63 -8.01
N VAL A 85 -3.15 22.89 -7.21
CA VAL A 85 -1.82 23.28 -6.72
C VAL A 85 -0.71 22.40 -7.29
N GLY A 86 -0.99 21.66 -8.37
CA GLY A 86 0.01 20.85 -9.07
C GLY A 86 0.35 19.51 -8.39
N LEU A 87 -0.46 19.04 -7.45
CA LEU A 87 -0.27 17.75 -6.77
C LEU A 87 -1.28 16.70 -7.25
N PRO A 88 -0.94 15.40 -7.19
CA PRO A 88 -1.92 14.34 -7.42
C PRO A 88 -3.04 14.34 -6.36
N MET A 89 -4.26 14.04 -6.79
CA MET A 89 -5.40 13.86 -5.88
C MET A 89 -5.16 12.75 -4.83
N VAL A 90 -4.43 11.70 -5.24
CA VAL A 90 -4.12 10.53 -4.42
C VAL A 90 -2.62 10.28 -4.46
N MET A 91 -2.02 10.21 -3.28
CA MET A 91 -0.63 9.83 -3.07
C MET A 91 -0.60 8.77 -1.98
N ALA A 92 0.31 7.81 -2.12
CA ALA A 92 0.45 6.71 -1.17
C ALA A 92 1.93 6.35 -0.98
N VAL A 93 2.21 5.84 0.22
CA VAL A 93 3.43 5.11 0.56
C VAL A 93 3.08 3.73 1.10
#